data_AF-A0A1I6RDL2-F1
#
_entry.id   AF-A0A1I6RDL2-F1
#
_cell.length_a   1.000
_cell.length_b   1.000
_cell.length_c   1.000
_cell.angle_alpha   90.00
_cell.angle_beta   90.00
_cell.angle_gamma   90.00
#
_symmetry.space_group_name_H-M   'P 1'
#
loop_
_entity.id
_entity.type
_entity.pdbx_description
1 polymer ?
#
loop_
_entity_poly.entity_id
_entity_poly.type
_entity_poly.pdbx_seq_one_letter_code
_entity_poly.pdbx_strand_id
1 'polypeptide(L)'
;MSTKQRRVTLALKWHYLDNLKVSDIQQRFEDEGIGSYAESTIRRYLNEEPAEEVLEQIEQEHANTRLQIAEREERLYQRAREAESKSLQDEPIIRVVPKTDTVSTDRETPMQWPAWEIVDPDDDDRPEWTEDRDVIIRFDEDRTTSVMPGETYPLRSVDGSPRYTKEFDGLERDQDDLEGQSMARREQSQHLQAKGDVLGVYKDKVELSGEGGGAIEVNVNRERYEPDE
;
A
#
# COMPACT_ATOMS: atom_id res chain seq x y z
N MET A 1 -24.12 43.77 17.10
CA MET A 1 -25.18 42.75 16.88
C MET A 1 -26.28 42.90 17.92
N SER A 2 -27.54 42.76 17.50
CA SER A 2 -28.67 42.61 18.42
C SER A 2 -28.57 41.30 19.20
N THR A 3 -29.07 41.25 20.44
CA THR A 3 -29.22 40.00 21.22
C THR A 3 -30.06 38.95 20.49
N LYS A 4 -31.01 39.37 19.63
CA LYS A 4 -31.74 38.44 18.75
C LYS A 4 -30.82 37.84 17.68
N GLN A 5 -30.06 38.68 16.97
CA GLN A 5 -29.12 38.23 15.93
C GLN A 5 -28.06 37.26 16.50
N ARG A 6 -27.52 37.55 17.69
CA ARG A 6 -26.57 36.64 18.36
C ARG A 6 -27.17 35.24 18.57
N ARG A 7 -28.44 35.15 18.97
CA ARG A 7 -29.15 33.86 19.18
C ARG A 7 -29.41 33.14 17.85
N VAL A 8 -29.79 33.87 16.81
CA VAL A 8 -29.97 33.32 15.46
C VAL A 8 -28.66 32.75 14.93
N THR A 9 -27.57 33.50 15.02
CA THR A 9 -26.23 33.04 14.61
C THR A 9 -25.79 31.79 15.37
N LEU A 10 -25.99 31.73 16.69
CA LEU A 10 -25.64 30.54 17.48
C LEU A 10 -26.47 29.33 17.07
N ALA A 11 -27.79 29.50 16.89
CA ALA A 11 -28.67 28.42 16.45
C ALA A 11 -28.27 27.88 15.06
N LEU A 12 -27.96 28.77 14.12
CA LEU A 12 -27.50 28.40 12.77
C LEU A 12 -26.16 27.66 12.83
N LYS A 13 -25.18 28.16 13.61
CA LYS A 13 -23.89 27.48 13.79
C LYS A 13 -24.05 26.09 14.37
N TRP A 14 -24.80 25.94 15.46
CA TRP A 14 -25.04 24.65 16.09
C TRP A 14 -25.81 23.68 15.19
N HIS A 15 -26.72 24.20 14.36
CA HIS A 15 -27.43 23.36 13.41
C HIS A 15 -26.55 22.88 12.26
N TYR A 16 -25.78 23.78 11.64
CA TYR A 16 -25.02 23.46 10.42
C TYR A 16 -23.62 22.90 10.69
N LEU A 17 -22.93 23.33 11.75
CA LEU A 17 -21.58 22.86 12.08
C LEU A 17 -21.62 21.64 13.01
N ASP A 18 -22.42 21.71 14.07
CA ASP A 18 -22.49 20.65 15.09
C ASP A 18 -23.58 19.61 14.77
N ASN A 19 -24.34 19.80 13.69
CA ASN A 19 -25.43 18.93 13.23
C ASN A 19 -26.51 18.66 14.30
N LEU A 20 -26.73 19.63 15.19
CA LEU A 20 -27.67 19.51 16.30
C LEU A 20 -29.11 19.65 15.82
N LYS A 21 -30.00 18.82 16.40
CA LYS A 21 -31.43 18.92 16.15
C LYS A 21 -32.02 20.09 16.93
N VAL A 22 -33.22 20.52 16.52
CA VAL A 22 -33.95 21.63 17.17
C VAL A 22 -34.08 21.44 18.69
N SER A 23 -34.35 20.22 19.14
CA SER A 23 -34.44 19.86 20.57
C SER A 23 -33.11 20.02 21.30
N ASP A 24 -32.01 19.65 20.65
CA ASP A 24 -30.67 19.69 21.26
C ASP A 24 -30.15 21.12 21.32
N ILE A 25 -30.47 21.92 20.29
CA ILE A 25 -30.22 23.37 20.29
C ILE A 25 -30.99 24.05 21.41
N GLN A 26 -32.27 23.70 21.61
CA GLN A 26 -33.06 24.21 22.73
C GLN A 26 -32.40 23.89 24.06
N GLN A 27 -32.05 22.62 24.29
CA GLN A 27 -31.42 22.19 25.53
C GLN A 27 -30.11 22.95 25.76
N ARG A 28 -29.30 23.13 24.73
CA ARG A 28 -28.04 23.87 24.80
C ARG A 28 -28.22 25.36 25.12
N PHE A 29 -29.29 25.99 24.62
CA PHE A 29 -29.64 27.35 25.01
C PHE A 29 -29.94 27.48 26.51
N GLU A 30 -30.53 26.45 27.11
CA GLU A 30 -30.81 26.38 28.55
C GLU A 30 -29.54 26.08 29.35
N ASP A 31 -28.75 25.10 28.91
CA ASP A 31 -27.51 24.67 29.57
C ASP A 31 -26.45 25.79 29.60
N GLU A 32 -26.34 26.57 28.52
CA GLU A 32 -25.41 27.71 28.43
C GLU A 32 -25.98 29.00 29.08
N GLY A 33 -27.19 28.95 29.66
CA GLY A 33 -27.81 30.08 30.36
C GLY A 33 -28.20 31.25 29.44
N ILE A 34 -28.35 31.00 28.14
CA ILE A 34 -28.69 32.02 27.13
C ILE A 34 -30.21 32.28 27.08
N GLY A 35 -31.01 31.29 27.49
CA GLY A 35 -32.44 31.42 27.79
C GLY A 35 -33.24 30.17 27.47
N SER A 36 -34.43 30.06 28.06
CA SER A 36 -35.39 29.00 27.73
C SER A 36 -36.31 29.47 26.59
N TYR A 37 -36.31 28.73 25.49
CA TYR A 37 -37.08 29.03 24.28
C TYR A 37 -37.84 27.81 23.83
N ALA A 38 -39.03 27.99 23.25
CA ALA A 38 -39.76 26.88 22.63
C ALA A 38 -39.06 26.42 21.34
N GLU A 39 -39.16 25.13 20.99
CA GLU A 39 -38.66 24.58 19.73
C GLU A 39 -39.15 25.37 18.50
N SER A 40 -40.38 25.88 18.52
CA SER A 40 -40.93 26.71 17.44
C SER A 40 -40.14 28.00 17.23
N THR A 41 -39.55 28.54 18.30
CA THR A 41 -38.69 29.72 18.24
C THR A 41 -37.31 29.37 17.68
N ILE A 42 -36.77 28.21 18.04
CA ILE A 42 -35.54 27.70 17.44
C ILE A 42 -35.73 27.44 15.93
N ARG A 43 -36.82 26.78 15.52
CA ARG A 43 -37.17 26.60 14.09
C ARG A 43 -37.26 27.93 13.35
N ARG A 44 -37.84 28.96 13.98
CA ARG A 44 -37.90 30.30 13.41
C ARG A 44 -36.52 30.93 13.27
N TYR A 45 -35.61 30.73 14.22
CA TYR A 45 -34.22 31.20 14.10
C TYR A 45 -33.47 30.50 12.97
N LEU A 46 -33.71 29.20 12.75
CA LEU A 46 -33.12 28.46 11.63
C LEU A 46 -33.67 28.88 10.27
N ASN A 47 -34.90 29.43 10.24
CA ASN A 47 -35.54 29.94 9.02
C ASN A 47 -35.32 31.45 8.78
N GLU A 48 -34.65 32.17 9.69
CA GLU A 48 -34.26 33.56 9.43
C GLU A 48 -33.10 33.58 8.43
N GLU A 49 -33.13 34.49 7.45
CA GLU A 49 -32.05 34.66 6.47
C GLU A 49 -30.71 34.76 7.22
N PRO A 50 -29.79 33.79 7.00
CA PRO A 50 -28.50 33.82 7.65
C PRO A 50 -27.78 35.11 7.26
N ALA A 51 -27.08 35.73 8.21
CA ALA A 51 -26.11 36.75 7.83
C ALA A 51 -25.05 36.09 6.93
N GLU A 52 -24.71 36.72 5.81
CA GLU A 52 -23.75 36.24 4.81
C GLU A 52 -22.41 35.81 5.47
N GLU A 53 -21.98 36.56 6.49
CA GLU A 53 -20.81 36.28 7.33
C GLU A 53 -20.87 34.93 8.09
N VAL A 54 -22.07 34.43 8.41
CA VAL A 54 -22.28 33.14 9.06
C VAL A 54 -22.19 32.01 8.03
N LEU A 55 -22.73 32.20 6.82
CA LEU A 55 -22.60 31.24 5.73
C LEU A 55 -21.14 31.10 5.30
N GLU A 56 -20.41 32.20 5.19
CA GLU A 56 -18.99 32.19 4.84
C GLU A 56 -18.14 31.47 5.89
N GLN A 57 -18.41 31.70 7.19
CA GLN A 57 -17.73 30.94 8.27
C GLN A 57 -18.04 29.45 8.23
N ILE A 58 -19.28 29.08 7.92
CA ILE A 58 -19.69 27.67 7.77
C ILE A 58 -18.97 27.03 6.59
N GLU A 59 -18.95 27.69 5.43
CA GLU A 59 -18.25 27.22 4.24
C GLU A 59 -16.74 27.08 4.47
N GLN A 60 -16.12 28.03 5.18
CA GLN A 60 -14.69 28.00 5.46
C GLN A 60 -14.30 26.87 6.43
N GLU A 61 -15.11 26.59 7.46
CA GLU A 61 -14.87 25.44 8.35
C GLU A 61 -15.08 24.11 7.63
N HIS A 62 -16.11 23.99 6.78
CA HIS A 62 -16.28 22.81 5.94
C HIS A 62 -15.11 22.63 4.97
N ALA A 63 -14.60 23.70 4.35
CA ALA A 63 -13.44 23.66 3.47
C ALA A 63 -12.16 23.21 4.21
N ASN A 64 -11.92 23.74 5.42
CA ASN A 64 -10.79 23.33 6.25
C ASN A 64 -10.89 21.86 6.68
N THR A 65 -12.09 21.41 7.04
CA THR A 65 -12.32 20.00 7.41
C THR A 65 -12.09 19.08 6.22
N ARG A 66 -12.57 19.45 5.03
CA ARG A 66 -12.30 18.72 3.78
C ARG A 66 -10.82 18.67 3.45
N LEU A 67 -10.10 19.77 3.64
CA LEU A 67 -8.65 19.85 3.41
C LEU A 67 -7.88 18.93 4.38
N GLN A 68 -8.20 18.95 5.67
CA GLN A 68 -7.56 18.08 6.67
C GLN A 68 -7.80 16.59 6.39
N ILE A 69 -9.02 16.24 5.96
CA ILE A 69 -9.33 14.87 5.53
C ILE A 69 -8.50 14.52 4.30
N ALA A 70 -8.47 15.37 3.28
CA ALA A 70 -7.68 15.13 2.06
C ALA A 70 -6.18 14.97 2.35
N GLU A 71 -5.61 15.78 3.25
CA GLU A 71 -4.20 15.66 3.66
C GLU A 71 -3.91 14.37 4.42
N ARG A 72 -4.79 13.98 5.35
CA ARG A 72 -4.66 12.71 6.09
C ARG A 72 -4.68 11.52 5.13
N GLU A 73 -5.61 11.57 4.18
CA GLU A 73 -5.82 10.56 3.15
C GLU A 73 -4.60 10.48 2.19
N GLU A 74 -4.05 11.61 1.75
CA GLU A 74 -2.85 11.64 0.89
C GLU A 74 -1.63 11.01 1.58
N ARG A 75 -1.46 11.21 2.90
CA ARG A 75 -0.39 10.55 3.68
C ARG A 75 -0.56 9.03 3.73
N LEU A 76 -1.79 8.53 3.80
CA LEU A 76 -2.07 7.09 3.77
C LEU A 76 -1.73 6.51 2.38
N TYR A 77 -2.11 7.20 1.31
CA TYR A 77 -1.76 6.82 -0.06
C TYR A 77 -0.24 6.75 -0.29
N GLN A 78 0.49 7.78 0.15
CA GLN A 78 1.96 7.79 0.05
C GLN A 78 2.60 6.64 0.81
N ARG A 79 2.14 6.35 2.03
CA ARG A 79 2.63 5.19 2.82
C ARG A 79 2.39 3.86 2.10
N ALA A 80 1.20 3.66 1.53
CA ALA A 80 0.87 2.44 0.79
C ALA A 80 1.78 2.27 -0.43
N ARG A 81 2.04 3.35 -1.17
CA ARG A 81 2.91 3.34 -2.35
C ARG A 81 4.39 3.09 -1.99
N GLU A 82 4.86 3.66 -0.89
CA GLU A 82 6.20 3.38 -0.38
C GLU A 82 6.36 1.91 0.03
N ALA A 83 5.34 1.32 0.66
CA ALA A 83 5.34 -0.10 0.99
C ALA A 83 5.43 -0.99 -0.26
N GLU A 84 4.64 -0.69 -1.31
CA GLU A 84 4.73 -1.40 -2.60
C GLU A 84 6.11 -1.25 -3.25
N SER A 85 6.75 -0.07 -3.15
CA SER A 85 8.06 0.18 -3.76
C SER A 85 9.23 -0.52 -3.06
N LYS A 86 9.10 -0.84 -1.76
CA LYS A 86 10.15 -1.48 -0.97
C LYS A 86 10.16 -3.00 -1.11
N SER A 87 9.06 -3.62 -1.56
CA SER A 87 8.88 -5.08 -1.61
C SER A 87 9.26 -5.74 -2.96
N LEU A 88 9.87 -5.00 -3.90
CA LEU A 88 10.17 -5.50 -5.26
C LEU A 88 11.68 -5.54 -5.57
N GLN A 89 12.53 -5.83 -4.59
CA GLN A 89 13.95 -6.01 -4.87
C GLN A 89 14.21 -7.46 -5.25
N ASP A 90 14.60 -7.68 -6.50
CA ASP A 90 15.09 -8.97 -6.97
C ASP A 90 16.42 -9.28 -6.25
N GLU A 91 16.44 -10.34 -5.44
CA GLU A 91 17.68 -10.78 -4.80
C GLU A 91 18.45 -11.70 -5.75
N PRO A 92 19.77 -11.49 -5.94
CA PRO A 92 20.57 -12.34 -6.79
C PRO A 92 20.79 -13.70 -6.10
N ILE A 93 20.30 -14.75 -6.74
CA ILE A 93 20.59 -16.12 -6.35
C ILE A 93 22.00 -16.45 -6.81
N ILE A 94 22.85 -16.78 -5.85
CA ILE A 94 24.24 -17.13 -6.10
C ILE A 94 24.41 -18.60 -5.72
N ARG A 95 24.91 -19.41 -6.65
CA ARG A 95 25.29 -20.80 -6.37
C ARG A 95 26.80 -20.96 -6.31
N VAL A 96 27.25 -21.94 -5.55
CA VAL A 96 28.64 -22.35 -5.44
C VAL A 96 28.90 -23.51 -6.39
N VAL A 97 29.86 -23.34 -7.31
CA VAL A 97 30.25 -24.38 -8.28
C VAL A 97 31.76 -24.61 -8.25
N PRO A 98 32.25 -25.83 -8.59
CA PRO A 98 33.67 -26.10 -8.61
C PRO A 98 34.37 -25.21 -9.63
N LYS A 99 35.47 -24.59 -9.23
CA LYS A 99 36.31 -23.82 -10.13
C LYS A 99 37.04 -24.79 -11.05
N THR A 100 36.78 -24.69 -12.35
CA THR A 100 37.41 -25.53 -13.36
C THR A 100 38.48 -24.78 -14.14
N ASP A 101 39.38 -25.54 -14.76
CA ASP A 101 40.29 -25.09 -15.82
C ASP A 101 40.22 -26.07 -16.99
N THR A 102 40.78 -25.71 -18.14
CA THR A 102 40.73 -26.52 -19.36
C THR A 102 42.11 -27.02 -19.72
N VAL A 103 42.22 -28.31 -20.03
CA VAL A 103 43.47 -28.87 -20.56
C VAL A 103 43.75 -28.24 -21.92
N SER A 104 44.95 -27.68 -22.10
CA SER A 104 45.37 -27.09 -23.38
C SER A 104 45.13 -28.05 -24.56
N THR A 105 44.52 -27.54 -25.62
CA THR A 105 44.22 -28.28 -26.86
C THR A 105 45.45 -28.72 -27.62
N ASP A 106 46.60 -28.08 -27.38
CA ASP A 106 47.87 -28.36 -28.07
C ASP A 106 48.60 -29.57 -27.48
N ARG A 107 48.04 -30.17 -26.43
CA ARG A 107 48.63 -31.30 -25.73
C ARG A 107 48.34 -32.59 -26.49
N GLU A 108 49.38 -33.38 -26.78
CA GLU A 108 49.23 -34.65 -27.52
C GLU A 108 48.81 -35.83 -26.64
N THR A 109 48.96 -35.72 -25.32
CA THR A 109 48.68 -36.80 -24.36
C THR A 109 47.70 -36.37 -23.28
N PRO A 110 46.83 -37.29 -22.81
CA PRO A 110 45.88 -36.99 -21.73
C PRO A 110 46.61 -36.55 -20.46
N MET A 111 46.05 -35.56 -19.77
CA MET A 111 46.52 -35.16 -18.46
C MET A 111 45.98 -36.13 -17.41
N GLN A 112 46.86 -36.70 -16.60
CA GLN A 112 46.43 -37.48 -15.44
C GLN A 112 46.04 -36.51 -14.32
N TRP A 113 44.83 -36.67 -13.80
CA TRP A 113 44.29 -35.87 -12.70
C TRP A 113 43.64 -36.79 -11.67
N PRO A 114 43.61 -36.44 -10.38
CA PRO A 114 42.81 -37.19 -9.41
C PRO A 114 41.36 -37.32 -9.88
N ALA A 115 40.75 -38.48 -9.66
CA ALA A 115 39.34 -38.68 -9.96
C ALA A 115 38.49 -37.80 -9.04
N TRP A 116 37.31 -37.39 -9.50
CA TRP A 116 36.36 -36.64 -8.71
C TRP A 116 34.94 -37.12 -8.96
N GLU A 117 34.09 -36.92 -7.96
CA GLU A 117 32.66 -37.21 -8.02
C GLU A 117 31.86 -36.03 -7.49
N ILE A 118 30.62 -35.89 -7.98
CA ILE A 118 29.66 -34.93 -7.43
C ILE A 118 29.06 -35.57 -6.19
N VAL A 119 29.03 -34.82 -5.09
CA VAL A 119 28.41 -35.23 -3.82
C VAL A 119 26.91 -34.98 -3.93
N ASP A 120 26.12 -36.00 -3.59
CA ASP A 120 24.66 -35.92 -3.61
C ASP A 120 24.15 -34.94 -2.53
N PRO A 121 23.10 -34.14 -2.77
CA PRO A 121 22.49 -33.29 -1.76
C PRO A 121 22.14 -33.99 -0.44
N ASP A 122 21.79 -35.27 -0.50
CA ASP A 122 21.40 -36.09 0.67
C ASP A 122 22.58 -36.88 1.28
N ASP A 123 23.82 -36.65 0.85
CA ASP A 123 25.01 -37.34 1.36
C ASP A 123 25.42 -36.80 2.75
N ASP A 124 25.62 -37.69 3.74
CA ASP A 124 26.05 -37.34 5.10
C ASP A 124 27.41 -36.62 5.14
N ASP A 125 28.27 -36.83 4.12
CA ASP A 125 29.57 -36.17 3.99
C ASP A 125 29.47 -34.76 3.36
N ARG A 126 28.26 -34.28 3.04
CA ARG A 126 28.03 -32.95 2.46
C ARG A 126 28.24 -31.84 3.51
N PRO A 127 29.01 -30.79 3.22
CA PRO A 127 29.27 -29.74 4.20
C PRO A 127 28.01 -28.94 4.58
N GLU A 128 27.82 -28.64 5.87
CA GLU A 128 26.63 -27.94 6.39
C GLU A 128 26.41 -26.52 5.83
N TRP A 129 27.44 -25.88 5.26
CA TRP A 129 27.35 -24.53 4.72
C TRP A 129 26.72 -24.47 3.32
N THR A 130 26.50 -25.60 2.67
CA THR A 130 26.05 -25.68 1.28
C THR A 130 24.54 -25.63 1.18
N GLU A 131 24.02 -24.91 0.18
CA GLU A 131 22.59 -24.86 -0.13
C GLU A 131 22.23 -25.90 -1.20
N ASP A 132 20.96 -26.28 -1.32
CA ASP A 132 20.49 -27.35 -2.25
C ASP A 132 20.89 -27.13 -3.72
N ARG A 133 21.18 -25.89 -4.12
CA ARG A 133 21.55 -25.50 -5.48
C ARG A 133 23.06 -25.56 -5.75
N ASP A 134 23.87 -25.76 -4.71
CA ASP A 134 25.33 -25.80 -4.82
C ASP A 134 25.81 -27.13 -5.39
N VAL A 135 26.79 -27.05 -6.31
CA VAL A 135 27.43 -28.22 -6.90
C VAL A 135 28.71 -28.51 -6.11
N ILE A 136 28.65 -29.56 -5.30
CA ILE A 136 29.75 -29.98 -4.44
C ILE A 136 30.42 -31.20 -5.06
N ILE A 137 31.75 -31.22 -5.04
CA ILE A 137 32.54 -32.35 -5.53
C ILE A 137 33.47 -32.85 -4.43
N ARG A 138 33.89 -34.11 -4.55
CA ARG A 138 34.94 -34.73 -3.75
C ARG A 138 36.00 -35.30 -4.67
N PHE A 139 37.27 -35.15 -4.30
CA PHE A 139 38.38 -35.84 -4.97
C PHE A 139 38.60 -37.22 -4.34
N ASP A 140 38.79 -38.22 -5.19
CA ASP A 140 39.24 -39.55 -4.81
C ASP A 140 40.76 -39.60 -5.02
N GLU A 141 41.52 -39.51 -3.93
CA GLU A 141 42.99 -39.45 -3.98
C GLU A 141 43.62 -40.79 -4.40
N ASP A 142 42.89 -41.90 -4.27
CA ASP A 142 43.39 -43.24 -4.59
C ASP A 142 43.15 -43.61 -6.07
N ARG A 143 42.42 -42.77 -6.81
CA ARG A 143 42.08 -43.00 -8.22
C ARG A 143 42.48 -41.82 -9.08
N THR A 144 43.01 -42.11 -10.26
CA THR A 144 43.33 -41.11 -11.28
C THR A 144 42.41 -41.27 -12.48
N THR A 145 41.94 -40.16 -13.02
CA THR A 145 41.24 -40.09 -14.30
C THR A 145 42.14 -39.44 -15.36
N SER A 146 41.93 -39.84 -16.61
CA SER A 146 42.62 -39.24 -17.77
C SER A 146 41.73 -38.16 -18.37
N VAL A 147 42.17 -36.90 -18.29
CA VAL A 147 41.48 -35.74 -18.85
C VAL A 147 42.07 -35.43 -20.23
N MET A 148 41.26 -35.47 -21.26
CA MET A 148 41.70 -35.28 -22.65
C MET A 148 42.00 -33.80 -22.94
N PRO A 149 42.81 -33.50 -23.96
CA PRO A 149 43.00 -32.13 -24.44
C PRO A 149 41.66 -31.47 -24.78
N GLY A 150 41.42 -30.25 -24.28
CA GLY A 150 40.17 -29.52 -24.43
C GLY A 150 39.08 -29.85 -23.40
N GLU A 151 39.26 -30.88 -22.57
CA GLU A 151 38.32 -31.18 -21.47
C GLU A 151 38.59 -30.31 -20.24
N THR A 152 37.53 -30.05 -19.48
CA THR A 152 37.58 -29.30 -18.23
C THR A 152 37.83 -30.22 -17.04
N TYR A 153 38.55 -29.71 -16.06
CA TYR A 153 38.84 -30.41 -14.82
C TYR A 153 38.73 -29.47 -13.62
N PRO A 154 38.28 -29.95 -12.45
CA PRO A 154 38.19 -29.13 -11.26
C PRO A 154 39.56 -28.87 -10.64
N LEU A 155 39.74 -27.65 -10.12
CA LEU A 155 40.96 -27.21 -9.48
C LEU A 155 40.99 -27.58 -8.00
N ARG A 156 42.20 -27.91 -7.53
CA ARG A 156 42.48 -28.19 -6.12
C ARG A 156 43.13 -27.00 -5.43
N SER A 157 42.84 -26.88 -4.14
CA SER A 157 43.56 -26.05 -3.20
C SER A 157 44.85 -26.72 -2.75
N VAL A 158 45.69 -25.98 -2.03
CA VAL A 158 47.01 -26.45 -1.58
C VAL A 158 46.88 -27.60 -0.56
N ASP A 159 45.77 -27.63 0.17
CA ASP A 159 45.40 -28.68 1.12
C ASP A 159 44.75 -29.91 0.44
N GLY A 160 44.61 -29.91 -0.88
CA GLY A 160 43.99 -30.98 -1.65
C GLY A 160 42.48 -30.85 -1.84
N SER A 161 41.82 -29.91 -1.15
CA SER A 161 40.37 -29.70 -1.22
C SER A 161 39.93 -29.07 -2.55
N PRO A 162 38.65 -29.23 -2.97
CA PRO A 162 38.12 -28.54 -4.13
C PRO A 162 38.12 -27.02 -3.99
N ARG A 163 38.44 -26.32 -5.07
CA ARG A 163 38.21 -24.87 -5.16
C ARG A 163 36.84 -24.59 -5.74
N TYR A 164 36.18 -23.58 -5.20
CA TYR A 164 34.87 -23.13 -5.67
C TYR A 164 34.91 -21.69 -6.17
N THR A 165 33.94 -21.37 -7.01
CA THR A 165 33.59 -20.00 -7.39
C THR A 165 32.10 -19.79 -7.20
N LYS A 166 31.73 -18.54 -6.96
CA LYS A 166 30.32 -18.11 -6.93
C LYS A 166 29.89 -17.79 -8.35
N GLU A 167 28.79 -18.38 -8.80
CA GLU A 167 28.16 -18.10 -10.08
C GLU A 167 26.75 -17.55 -9.84
N PHE A 168 26.35 -16.61 -10.69
CA PHE A 168 24.99 -16.11 -10.71
C PHE A 168 24.06 -17.17 -11.31
N ASP A 169 23.13 -17.68 -10.50
CA ASP A 169 22.17 -18.73 -10.91
C ASP A 169 20.83 -18.13 -11.37
N GLY A 170 20.50 -16.93 -10.89
CA GLY A 170 19.27 -16.24 -11.29
C GLY A 170 18.88 -15.09 -10.36
N LEU A 171 17.68 -14.56 -10.56
CA LEU A 171 17.03 -13.62 -9.64
C LEU A 171 15.88 -14.34 -8.95
N GLU A 172 15.85 -14.31 -7.62
CA GLU A 172 14.64 -14.66 -6.87
C GLU A 172 13.86 -13.37 -6.68
N ARG A 173 12.61 -13.36 -7.16
CA ARG A 173 11.69 -12.32 -6.73
C ARG A 173 11.37 -12.62 -5.28
N ASP A 174 11.82 -11.75 -4.39
CA ASP A 174 11.28 -11.69 -3.04
C ASP A 174 9.78 -11.37 -3.19
N GLN A 175 8.94 -12.41 -3.21
CA GLN A 175 7.50 -12.24 -3.35
C GLN A 175 6.94 -11.97 -1.97
N ASP A 176 6.95 -10.70 -1.58
CA ASP A 176 6.22 -10.27 -0.40
C ASP A 176 4.70 -10.36 -0.63
N ASP A 177 4.02 -10.76 0.44
CA ASP A 177 2.60 -11.10 0.58
C ASP A 177 1.66 -10.51 -0.50
N LEU A 178 1.27 -11.35 -1.46
CA LEU A 178 0.25 -11.04 -2.46
C LEU A 178 -1.06 -10.55 -1.81
N GLU A 179 -1.36 -11.02 -0.60
CA GLU A 179 -2.52 -10.59 0.17
C GLU A 179 -2.35 -9.15 0.65
N GLY A 180 -1.18 -8.81 1.20
CA GLY A 180 -0.77 -7.45 1.57
C GLY A 180 -0.83 -6.46 0.40
N GLN A 181 -0.36 -6.84 -0.79
CA GLN A 181 -0.49 -6.01 -2.00
C GLN A 181 -1.95 -5.83 -2.43
N SER A 182 -2.77 -6.89 -2.33
CA SER A 182 -4.19 -6.80 -2.66
C SER A 182 -4.96 -5.90 -1.70
N MET A 183 -4.59 -5.92 -0.41
CA MET A 183 -5.13 -5.07 0.64
C MET A 183 -4.73 -3.61 0.41
N ALA A 184 -3.45 -3.34 0.12
CA ALA A 184 -2.96 -2.01 -0.21
C ALA A 184 -3.70 -1.41 -1.43
N ARG A 185 -3.95 -2.20 -2.48
CA ARG A 185 -4.73 -1.76 -3.65
C ARG A 185 -6.19 -1.48 -3.31
N ARG A 186 -6.83 -2.28 -2.45
CA ARG A 186 -8.19 -2.01 -1.96
C ARG A 186 -8.25 -0.72 -1.17
N GLU A 187 -7.27 -0.48 -0.30
CA GLU A 187 -7.17 0.77 0.46
C GLU A 187 -6.95 1.99 -0.46
N GLN A 188 -6.08 1.89 -1.47
CA GLN A 188 -5.90 2.94 -2.49
C GLN A 188 -7.18 3.22 -3.29
N SER A 189 -7.96 2.17 -3.59
CA SER A 189 -9.23 2.30 -4.30
C SER A 189 -10.28 3.03 -3.45
N GLN A 190 -10.39 2.66 -2.18
CA GLN A 190 -11.26 3.32 -1.20
C GLN A 190 -10.84 4.76 -0.96
N HIS A 191 -9.53 5.04 -0.94
CA HIS A 191 -8.97 6.38 -0.85
C HIS A 191 -9.39 7.28 -2.01
N LEU A 192 -9.26 6.82 -3.26
CA LEU A 192 -9.69 7.60 -4.44
C LEU A 192 -11.20 7.91 -4.41
N GLN A 193 -12.01 6.97 -3.91
CA GLN A 193 -13.44 7.14 -3.76
C GLN A 193 -13.78 8.17 -2.67
N ALA A 194 -13.20 8.03 -1.47
CA ALA A 194 -13.39 8.95 -0.35
C ALA A 194 -12.88 10.36 -0.67
N LYS A 195 -11.75 10.49 -1.37
CA LYS A 195 -11.22 11.78 -1.85
C LYS A 195 -12.16 12.43 -2.86
N GLY A 196 -12.77 11.65 -3.75
CA GLY A 196 -13.79 12.13 -4.69
C GLY A 196 -15.08 12.61 -4.00
N ASP A 197 -15.53 11.90 -2.96
CA ASP A 197 -16.70 12.27 -2.16
C ASP A 197 -16.43 13.56 -1.33
N VAL A 198 -15.23 13.69 -0.74
CA VAL A 198 -14.83 14.85 0.08
C VAL A 198 -14.59 16.11 -0.74
N LEU A 199 -13.99 15.98 -1.93
CA LEU A 199 -13.72 17.11 -2.84
C LEU A 199 -14.97 17.54 -3.65
N GLY A 200 -16.10 16.84 -3.51
CA GLY A 200 -17.35 17.19 -4.19
C GLY A 200 -17.32 16.98 -5.71
N VAL A 201 -16.43 16.11 -6.21
CA VAL A 201 -16.34 15.75 -7.63
C VAL A 201 -17.57 14.94 -8.07
N TYR A 202 -18.20 14.23 -7.12
CA TYR A 202 -19.52 13.63 -7.28
C TYR A 202 -20.56 14.55 -6.64
N LYS A 203 -21.48 15.09 -7.45
CA LYS A 203 -22.72 15.67 -6.93
C LYS A 203 -23.71 14.53 -6.70
N ASP A 204 -24.00 14.22 -5.44
CA ASP A 204 -25.21 13.46 -5.13
C ASP A 204 -26.41 14.32 -5.51
N LYS A 205 -26.99 14.07 -6.68
CA LYS A 205 -28.22 14.71 -7.12
C LYS A 205 -29.38 13.93 -6.50
N VAL A 206 -29.84 14.37 -5.33
CA VAL A 206 -31.02 13.81 -4.68
C VAL A 206 -32.25 14.33 -5.42
N GLU A 207 -32.78 13.53 -6.35
CA GLU A 207 -34.06 13.81 -6.99
C GLU A 207 -35.19 13.22 -6.12
N LEU A 208 -35.97 14.11 -5.50
CA LEU A 208 -37.17 13.77 -4.74
C LEU A 208 -38.36 13.86 -5.69
N SER A 209 -38.88 12.72 -6.16
CA SER A 209 -40.16 12.67 -6.86
C SER A 209 -41.25 12.12 -5.94
N GLY A 210 -42.39 12.81 -5.90
CA GLY A 210 -43.52 12.45 -5.05
C GLY A 210 -44.73 13.34 -5.31
N GLU A 211 -45.52 13.02 -6.33
CA GLU A 211 -46.89 13.53 -6.43
C GLU A 211 -47.81 12.69 -5.53
N GLY A 212 -48.50 13.34 -4.59
CA GLY A 212 -49.73 12.81 -4.01
C GLY A 212 -49.60 11.69 -2.97
N GLY A 213 -48.96 11.96 -1.83
CA GLY A 213 -49.29 11.27 -0.56
C GLY A 213 -48.90 9.79 -0.42
N GLY A 214 -48.03 9.26 -1.27
CA GLY A 214 -47.40 7.95 -1.14
C GLY A 214 -45.94 8.02 -0.64
N ALA A 215 -45.35 6.86 -0.32
CA ALA A 215 -43.97 6.73 0.15
C ALA A 215 -42.97 7.44 -0.77
N ILE A 216 -42.08 8.25 -0.17
CA ILE A 216 -41.03 8.98 -0.89
C ILE A 216 -40.02 7.94 -1.39
N GLU A 217 -39.92 7.81 -2.71
CA GLU A 217 -38.91 6.99 -3.35
C GLU A 217 -37.65 7.85 -3.53
N VAL A 218 -36.57 7.48 -2.84
CA VAL A 218 -35.27 8.17 -2.95
C VAL A 218 -34.44 7.42 -3.98
N ASN A 219 -34.30 7.98 -5.18
CA ASN A 219 -33.39 7.46 -6.20
C ASN A 219 -32.07 8.23 -6.15
N VAL A 220 -30.98 7.54 -5.81
CA VAL A 220 -29.61 8.10 -5.82
C VAL A 220 -28.96 7.74 -7.15
N ASN A 221 -28.94 8.69 -8.08
CA ASN A 221 -28.22 8.54 -9.35
C ASN A 221 -26.84 9.22 -9.23
N ARG A 222 -25.78 8.44 -9.46
CA ARG A 222 -24.38 8.90 -9.46
C ARG A 222 -23.98 9.26 -10.88
N GLU A 223 -23.87 10.55 -11.18
CA GLU A 223 -23.31 11.03 -12.44
C GLU A 223 -21.93 11.67 -12.22
N ARG A 224 -21.02 11.41 -13.17
CA ARG A 224 -19.69 12.00 -13.21
C ARG A 224 -19.82 13.43 -13.70
N TYR A 225 -19.30 14.40 -12.94
CA TYR A 225 -19.31 15.79 -13.37
C TYR A 225 -18.32 15.99 -14.52
N GLU A 226 -18.81 16.40 -15.69
CA GLU A 226 -18.01 17.01 -16.75
C GLU A 226 -18.21 18.54 -16.63
N PRO A 227 -17.14 19.33 -16.41
CA PRO A 227 -17.26 20.78 -16.36
C PRO A 227 -17.60 21.32 -17.76
N ASP A 228 -18.63 22.16 -17.85
CA ASP A 228 -18.93 22.96 -19.05
C ASP A 228 -17.77 23.93 -19.31
N GLU A 229 -17.25 23.93 -20.54
CA GLU A 229 -16.23 24.85 -21.06
C GLU A 229 -16.66 26.32 -21.05
#